data_AF-A0A3D1N014-F1
#
_entry.id   AF-A0A3D1N014-F1
#
_cell.length_a   1.000
_cell.length_b   1.000
_cell.length_c   1.000
_cell.angle_alpha   90.00
_cell.angle_beta   90.00
_cell.angle_gamma   90.00
#
_symmetry.space_group_name_H-M   'P 1'
#
loop_
_entity.id
_entity.type
_entity.pdbx_description
1 polymer ?
#
loop_
_entity_poly.entity_id
_entity_poly.type
_entity_poly.pdbx_seq_one_letter_code
_entity_poly.pdbx_strand_id
1 'polypeptide(L)'
;MKKKKAVYNPEIELAKGATLDAASYDKTQKIKVIASKVTVGGIPGRAEISGIATGHIPEAGIEGTCDLWLSIFRYMRPDGTIDHVGGWNIPTVLKPGQTAAATAKAFADYINAGTRPYHATASGGKIKIVFTVK
;
A
#
# COMPACT_ATOMS: atom_id res chain seq x y z
N MET A 1 -6.03 -13.68 34.93
CA MET A 1 -6.50 -12.27 34.82
C MET A 1 -7.62 -12.19 33.79
N LYS A 2 -8.84 -11.76 34.18
CA LYS A 2 -9.90 -11.46 33.21
C LYS A 2 -9.49 -10.20 32.43
N LYS A 3 -9.22 -10.31 31.13
CA LYS A 3 -9.01 -9.14 30.26
C LYS A 3 -10.27 -8.26 30.37
N LYS A 4 -10.12 -6.99 30.78
CA LYS A 4 -11.19 -5.99 30.61
C LYS A 4 -11.62 -6.04 29.14
N LYS A 5 -12.92 -6.20 28.86
CA LYS A 5 -13.42 -6.06 27.49
C LYS A 5 -13.02 -4.66 27.02
N ALA A 6 -12.22 -4.59 25.96
CA ALA A 6 -11.90 -3.33 25.32
C ALA A 6 -13.23 -2.72 24.81
N VAL A 7 -13.49 -1.49 25.20
CA VAL A 7 -14.66 -0.72 24.73
C VAL A 7 -14.24 0.04 23.50
N TYR A 8 -15.10 0.09 22.48
CA TYR A 8 -14.84 0.84 21.25
C TYR A 8 -14.55 2.32 21.56
N ASN A 9 -13.46 2.84 21.01
CA ASN A 9 -13.13 4.26 21.05
C ASN A 9 -12.88 4.74 19.61
N PRO A 10 -13.76 5.59 19.04
CA PRO A 10 -13.68 5.97 17.63
C PRO A 10 -12.37 6.67 17.27
N GLU A 11 -11.84 7.55 18.11
CA GLU A 11 -10.60 8.28 17.83
C GLU A 11 -9.41 7.33 17.68
N ILE A 12 -9.33 6.34 18.58
CA ILE A 12 -8.27 5.34 18.56
C ILE A 12 -8.44 4.42 17.36
N GLU A 13 -9.65 3.90 17.12
CA GLU A 13 -9.89 2.90 16.07
C GLU A 13 -9.79 3.50 14.66
N LEU A 14 -10.26 4.73 14.44
CA LEU A 14 -10.15 5.41 13.15
C LEU A 14 -8.71 5.84 12.83
N ALA A 15 -7.86 6.05 13.84
CA ALA A 15 -6.44 6.36 13.66
C ALA A 15 -5.56 5.12 13.39
N LYS A 16 -6.09 3.90 13.61
CA LYS A 16 -5.41 2.65 13.23
C LYS A 16 -5.43 2.47 11.71
N GLY A 17 -4.51 1.65 11.23
CA GLY A 17 -4.30 1.47 9.82
C GLY A 17 -3.00 0.75 9.52
N ALA A 18 -2.75 0.52 8.23
CA ALA A 18 -1.51 -0.04 7.74
C ALA A 18 -0.45 1.04 7.58
N THR A 19 0.78 0.71 7.96
CA THR A 19 1.97 1.44 7.48
C THR A 19 2.17 1.09 6.01
N LEU A 20 2.42 2.10 5.18
CA LEU A 20 2.78 1.97 3.78
C LEU A 20 4.29 2.16 3.65
N ASP A 21 4.96 1.12 3.16
CA ASP A 21 6.38 1.13 2.81
C ASP A 21 6.55 0.85 1.31
N ALA A 22 7.69 1.25 0.77
CA ALA A 22 8.01 1.08 -0.64
C ALA A 22 9.50 0.89 -0.87
N ALA A 23 9.84 0.12 -1.90
CA ALA A 23 11.22 -0.02 -2.36
C ALA A 23 11.24 -0.13 -3.88
N SER A 24 12.33 0.36 -4.47
CA SER A 24 12.63 0.11 -5.88
C SER A 24 13.99 -0.57 -5.96
N TYR A 25 14.02 -1.67 -6.70
CA TYR A 25 15.22 -2.43 -7.03
C TYR A 25 15.63 -2.17 -8.48
N ASP A 26 15.06 -1.15 -9.12
CA ASP A 26 15.49 -0.65 -10.42
C ASP A 26 16.57 0.42 -10.28
N LYS A 27 17.49 0.42 -11.25
CA LYS A 27 18.64 1.33 -11.24
C LYS A 27 18.21 2.79 -11.40
N THR A 28 17.24 3.06 -12.26
CA THR A 28 16.87 4.42 -12.71
C THR A 28 15.48 4.86 -12.25
N GLN A 29 14.53 3.95 -12.05
CA GLN A 29 13.23 4.27 -11.49
C GLN A 29 13.25 4.15 -9.96
N LYS A 30 12.72 5.17 -9.26
CA LYS A 30 12.68 5.25 -7.80
C LYS A 30 11.25 5.36 -7.31
N ILE A 31 11.02 4.95 -6.07
CA ILE A 31 9.76 5.14 -5.36
C ILE A 31 10.03 5.74 -3.98
N LYS A 32 9.18 6.67 -3.56
CA LYS A 32 9.26 7.33 -2.25
C LYS A 32 7.88 7.39 -1.62
N VAL A 33 7.76 6.96 -0.37
CA VAL A 33 6.55 7.18 0.43
C VAL A 33 6.49 8.63 0.91
N ILE A 34 5.36 9.29 0.65
CA ILE A 34 5.09 10.68 1.05
C ILE A 34 4.12 10.74 2.23
N ALA A 35 3.20 9.77 2.33
CA ALA A 35 2.33 9.58 3.48
C ALA A 35 2.31 8.09 3.81
N SER A 36 2.87 7.72 4.97
CA SER A 36 3.18 6.34 5.32
C SER A 36 2.08 5.60 6.06
N LYS A 37 0.86 6.16 6.18
CA LYS A 37 -0.22 5.51 6.92
C LYS A 37 -1.54 5.57 6.16
N VAL A 38 -2.15 4.40 5.96
CA VAL A 38 -3.50 4.23 5.40
C VAL A 38 -4.43 3.89 6.56
N THR A 39 -5.26 4.85 7.01
CA THR A 39 -6.08 4.65 8.22
C THR A 39 -7.51 4.22 7.93
N VAL A 40 -8.14 3.57 8.91
CA VAL A 40 -9.57 3.21 8.89
C VAL A 40 -10.44 4.46 8.73
N GLY A 41 -10.04 5.57 9.37
CA GLY A 41 -10.69 6.88 9.26
C GLY A 41 -10.49 7.60 7.92
N GLY A 42 -9.91 6.95 6.91
CA GLY A 42 -9.83 7.46 5.55
C GLY A 42 -8.62 8.33 5.24
N ILE A 43 -7.62 8.41 6.14
CA ILE A 43 -6.35 9.07 5.81
C ILE A 43 -5.62 8.19 4.78
N PRO A 44 -5.30 8.72 3.59
CA PRO A 44 -4.67 7.93 2.54
C PRO A 44 -3.16 7.79 2.74
N GLY A 45 -2.65 6.61 2.41
CA GLY A 45 -1.23 6.42 2.13
C GLY A 45 -0.89 6.93 0.73
N ARG A 46 0.32 7.45 0.55
CA ARG A 46 0.78 8.04 -0.71
C ARG A 46 2.23 7.68 -0.98
N ALA A 47 2.51 7.31 -2.23
CA ALA A 47 3.87 7.18 -2.73
C ALA A 47 4.01 7.86 -4.10
N GLU A 48 5.24 8.24 -4.43
CA GLU A 48 5.60 8.89 -5.68
C GLU A 48 6.72 8.11 -6.36
N ILE A 49 6.54 7.88 -7.65
CA ILE A 49 7.47 7.16 -8.52
C ILE A 49 8.08 8.18 -9.46
N SER A 50 9.38 8.06 -9.71
CA SER A 50 10.12 8.94 -10.60
C SER A 50 11.11 8.17 -11.46
N GLY A 51 11.47 8.76 -12.61
CA GLY A 51 12.38 8.14 -13.57
C GLY A 51 11.72 7.17 -14.55
N ILE A 52 12.54 6.59 -15.41
CA ILE A 52 12.17 5.62 -16.44
C ILE A 52 12.88 4.33 -16.09
N ALA A 53 12.17 3.20 -16.06
CA ALA A 53 12.72 1.93 -15.61
C ALA A 53 13.76 1.37 -16.59
N THR A 54 14.85 0.82 -16.04
CA THR A 54 15.73 -0.08 -16.78
C THR A 54 15.04 -1.40 -17.12
N GLY A 55 14.15 -1.86 -16.24
CA GLY A 55 13.37 -3.08 -16.40
C GLY A 55 14.00 -4.29 -15.71
N HIS A 56 13.19 -5.33 -15.54
CA HIS A 56 13.59 -6.56 -14.87
C HIS A 56 14.53 -7.41 -15.72
N ILE A 57 15.61 -7.87 -15.08
CA ILE A 57 16.57 -8.81 -15.64
C ILE A 57 16.32 -10.16 -14.93
N PRO A 58 15.72 -11.15 -15.60
CA PRO A 58 15.24 -12.40 -14.95
C PRO A 58 16.31 -13.17 -14.18
N GLU A 59 17.57 -13.08 -14.61
CA GLU A 59 18.69 -13.81 -14.01
C GLU A 59 19.19 -13.20 -12.70
N ALA A 60 18.78 -11.98 -12.37
CA ALA A 60 19.36 -11.18 -11.29
C ALA A 60 18.46 -11.03 -10.04
N GLY A 61 17.45 -11.89 -9.89
CA GLY A 61 16.57 -11.86 -8.72
C GLY A 61 15.64 -10.64 -8.74
N ILE A 62 15.52 -9.88 -7.64
CA ILE A 62 14.53 -8.79 -7.52
C ILE A 62 14.87 -7.53 -8.32
N GLU A 63 16.00 -7.49 -9.02
CA GLU A 63 16.43 -6.32 -9.78
C GLU A 63 15.43 -5.93 -10.87
N GLY A 64 15.17 -4.63 -11.01
CA GLY A 64 14.16 -4.10 -11.94
C GLY A 64 12.72 -4.37 -11.49
N THR A 65 12.49 -4.57 -10.20
CA THR A 65 11.16 -4.57 -9.57
C THR A 65 10.94 -3.31 -8.74
N CYS A 66 9.68 -3.02 -8.45
CA CYS A 66 9.28 -2.02 -7.48
C CYS A 66 8.16 -2.61 -6.62
N ASP A 67 8.22 -2.38 -5.32
CA ASP A 67 7.37 -3.05 -4.36
C ASP A 67 6.69 -2.02 -3.45
N LEU A 68 5.45 -2.33 -3.08
CA LEU A 68 4.70 -1.66 -2.02
C LEU A 68 4.34 -2.68 -0.93
N TRP A 69 4.42 -2.25 0.32
CA TRP A 69 3.98 -3.05 1.46
C TRP A 69 2.96 -2.29 2.30
N LEU A 70 1.88 -2.97 2.64
CA LEU A 70 0.90 -2.53 3.63
C LEU A 70 1.01 -3.43 4.85
N SER A 71 1.35 -2.86 6.00
CA SER A 71 1.50 -3.63 7.24
C SER A 71 0.18 -4.24 7.69
N ILE A 72 0.28 -5.34 8.43
CA ILE A 72 -0.83 -5.95 9.13
C ILE A 72 -1.36 -5.03 10.23
N PHE A 73 -2.67 -4.99 10.45
CA PHE A 73 -3.25 -4.28 11.60
C PHE A 73 -4.58 -4.89 12.06
N ARG A 74 -5.10 -4.41 13.20
CA ARG A 74 -6.41 -4.76 13.75
C ARG A 74 -7.13 -3.49 14.17
N TYR A 75 -8.44 -3.48 14.07
CA TYR A 75 -9.28 -2.39 14.56
C TYR A 75 -10.60 -2.95 15.10
N MET A 76 -11.23 -2.22 16.00
CA MET A 76 -12.53 -2.55 16.54
C MET A 76 -13.60 -1.76 15.80
N ARG A 77 -14.68 -2.43 15.41
CA ARG A 77 -15.89 -1.82 14.84
C ARG A 77 -16.78 -1.24 15.95
N PRO A 78 -17.73 -0.34 15.62
CA PRO A 78 -18.66 0.21 16.62
C PRO A 78 -19.47 -0.85 17.38
N ASP A 79 -19.72 -2.01 16.78
CA ASP A 79 -20.41 -3.16 17.39
C ASP A 79 -19.53 -3.97 18.38
N GLY A 80 -18.26 -3.58 18.54
CA GLY A 80 -17.29 -4.25 19.41
C GLY A 80 -16.54 -5.42 18.76
N THR A 81 -16.84 -5.76 17.49
CA THR A 81 -16.10 -6.78 16.75
C THR A 81 -14.69 -6.32 16.44
N ILE A 82 -13.70 -7.19 16.62
CA ILE A 82 -12.31 -6.92 16.23
C ILE A 82 -12.07 -7.50 14.84
N ASP A 83 -11.86 -6.62 13.88
CA ASP A 83 -11.44 -6.99 12.54
C ASP A 83 -9.91 -7.05 12.43
N HIS A 84 -9.47 -7.85 11.47
CA HIS A 84 -8.08 -8.05 11.17
C HIS A 84 -7.83 -7.90 9.68
N VAL A 85 -6.87 -7.04 9.33
CA VAL A 85 -6.44 -6.83 7.95
C VAL A 85 -5.03 -7.39 7.83
N GLY A 86 -4.92 -8.46 7.03
CA GLY A 86 -3.64 -9.09 6.72
C GLY A 86 -2.68 -8.12 6.04
N GLY A 87 -1.38 -8.25 6.35
CA GLY A 87 -0.35 -7.52 5.63
C GLY A 87 -0.31 -7.92 4.16
N TRP A 88 0.15 -7.02 3.29
CA TRP A 88 0.16 -7.23 1.86
C TRP A 88 1.45 -6.72 1.22
N ASN A 89 2.20 -7.65 0.60
CA ASN A 89 3.29 -7.32 -0.32
C ASN A 89 2.73 -7.27 -1.75
N ILE A 90 3.00 -6.17 -2.45
CA ILE A 90 2.56 -5.90 -3.80
C ILE A 90 3.80 -5.63 -4.66
N PRO A 91 4.40 -6.66 -5.26
CA PRO A 91 5.52 -6.48 -6.17
C PRO A 91 5.03 -6.12 -7.58
N THR A 92 5.78 -5.28 -8.29
CA THR A 92 5.60 -5.04 -9.72
C THR A 92 6.92 -5.23 -10.46
N VAL A 93 6.88 -6.09 -11.48
CA VAL A 93 7.98 -6.28 -12.43
C VAL A 93 7.97 -5.12 -13.42
N LEU A 94 9.09 -4.40 -13.56
CA LEU A 94 9.17 -3.27 -14.48
C LEU A 94 9.62 -3.74 -15.86
N LYS A 95 9.04 -3.13 -16.89
CA LYS A 95 9.50 -3.30 -18.27
C LYS A 95 10.56 -2.24 -18.60
N PRO A 96 11.53 -2.53 -19.49
CA PRO A 96 12.44 -1.52 -19.98
C PRO A 96 11.67 -0.34 -20.59
N GLY A 97 12.06 0.89 -20.24
CA GLY A 97 11.40 2.10 -20.72
C GLY A 97 10.07 2.43 -20.03
N GLN A 98 9.63 1.63 -19.04
CA GLN A 98 8.38 1.86 -18.33
C GLN A 98 8.44 3.19 -17.56
N THR A 99 7.49 4.08 -17.83
CA THR A 99 7.41 5.39 -17.19
C THR A 99 6.88 5.28 -15.76
N ALA A 100 7.19 6.25 -14.92
CA ALA A 100 6.63 6.34 -13.57
C ALA A 100 5.10 6.29 -13.54
N ALA A 101 4.43 6.93 -14.51
CA ALA A 101 2.97 6.90 -14.62
C ALA A 101 2.43 5.51 -14.92
N ALA A 102 3.10 4.76 -15.81
CA ALA A 102 2.73 3.38 -16.10
C ALA A 102 2.91 2.48 -14.87
N THR A 103 3.99 2.65 -14.11
CA THR A 103 4.22 1.91 -12.85
C THR A 103 3.19 2.25 -11.78
N ALA A 104 2.88 3.52 -11.58
CA ALA A 104 1.83 3.94 -10.64
C ALA A 104 0.48 3.30 -11.01
N LYS A 105 0.15 3.27 -12.31
CA LYS A 105 -1.06 2.63 -12.81
C LYS A 105 -1.06 1.12 -12.53
N ALA A 106 0.06 0.43 -12.78
CA ALA A 106 0.17 -1.00 -12.53
C ALA A 106 -0.10 -1.35 -11.06
N PHE A 107 0.44 -0.57 -10.12
CA PHE A 107 0.12 -0.74 -8.70
C PHE A 107 -1.35 -0.49 -8.39
N ALA A 108 -1.95 0.58 -8.93
CA ALA A 108 -3.35 0.87 -8.68
C ALA A 108 -4.28 -0.23 -9.22
N ASP A 109 -4.00 -0.72 -10.44
CA ASP A 109 -4.74 -1.82 -11.05
C ASP A 109 -4.62 -3.09 -10.19
N TYR A 110 -3.41 -3.43 -9.73
CA TYR A 110 -3.18 -4.59 -8.86
C TYR A 110 -3.96 -4.48 -7.54
N ILE A 111 -3.89 -3.32 -6.89
CA ILE A 111 -4.58 -3.08 -5.61
C ILE A 111 -6.10 -3.23 -5.79
N ASN A 112 -6.65 -2.64 -6.85
CA ASN A 112 -8.08 -2.64 -7.11
C ASN A 112 -8.62 -4.00 -7.57
N ALA A 113 -7.79 -4.85 -8.17
CA ALA A 113 -8.14 -6.23 -8.48
C ALA A 113 -8.05 -7.16 -7.25
N GLY A 114 -7.38 -6.71 -6.19
CA GLY A 114 -7.20 -7.47 -4.96
C GLY A 114 -8.47 -7.59 -4.12
N THR A 115 -8.49 -8.57 -3.22
CA THR A 115 -9.64 -8.80 -2.33
C THR A 115 -9.58 -8.01 -1.01
N ARG A 116 -8.46 -7.32 -0.77
CA ARG A 116 -8.17 -6.61 0.49
C ARG A 116 -8.97 -5.30 0.50
N PRO A 117 -9.28 -4.74 1.68
CA PRO A 117 -10.10 -3.53 1.83
C PRO A 117 -9.35 -2.24 1.48
N TYR A 118 -8.65 -2.24 0.33
CA TYR A 118 -7.90 -1.09 -0.16
C TYR A 118 -8.36 -0.73 -1.56
N HIS A 119 -8.40 0.57 -1.83
CA HIS A 119 -8.61 1.11 -3.16
C HIS A 119 -7.49 2.08 -3.49
N ALA A 120 -7.02 2.08 -4.72
CA ALA A 120 -5.92 2.91 -5.16
C ALA A 120 -6.23 3.68 -6.45
N THR A 121 -5.68 4.88 -6.52
CA THR A 121 -5.73 5.75 -7.71
C THR A 121 -4.31 6.17 -8.09
N ALA A 122 -4.04 6.25 -9.39
CA ALA A 122 -2.75 6.68 -9.93
C ALA A 122 -2.90 7.96 -10.77
N SER A 123 -1.93 8.88 -10.64
CA SER A 123 -1.84 10.08 -11.49
C SER A 123 -0.40 10.59 -11.56
N GLY A 124 0.15 10.74 -12.77
CA GLY A 124 1.45 11.36 -12.99
C GLY A 124 2.62 10.76 -12.22
N GLY A 125 2.63 9.43 -12.02
CA GLY A 125 3.64 8.74 -11.21
C GLY A 125 3.35 8.70 -9.70
N LYS A 126 2.24 9.29 -9.26
CA LYS A 126 1.81 9.26 -7.86
C LYS A 126 0.74 8.21 -7.66
N ILE A 127 0.81 7.53 -6.52
CA ILE A 127 -0.24 6.62 -6.06
C ILE A 127 -0.84 7.13 -4.75
N LYS A 128 -2.17 7.00 -4.64
CA LYS A 128 -2.94 7.26 -3.42
C LYS A 128 -3.71 5.99 -3.09
N ILE A 129 -3.57 5.49 -1.87
CA ILE A 129 -4.22 4.28 -1.38
C ILE A 129 -5.13 4.66 -0.20
N VAL A 130 -6.38 4.22 -0.23
CA VAL A 130 -7.36 4.42 0.84
C VAL A 130 -7.86 3.09 1.35
N PHE A 131 -8.14 3.03 2.65
CA PHE A 131 -8.86 1.91 3.23
C PHE A 131 -10.36 2.10 2.96
N THR A 132 -11.05 1.02 2.58
CA THR A 132 -12.50 1.00 2.37
C THR A 132 -13.10 -0.15 3.16
N VAL A 133 -13.85 0.19 4.20
CA VAL A 133 -14.68 -0.78 4.92
C VAL A 133 -15.73 -1.29 3.93
N LYS A 134 -15.81 -2.61 3.75
CA LYS A 134 -16.89 -3.25 3.00
C LYS A 134 -18.15 -3.35 3.84
#